data_AF-A0A2T0V8Y6-F1
#
_entry.id   AF-A0A2T0V8Y6-F1
#
_cell.length_a   1.000
_cell.length_b   1.000
_cell.length_c   1.000
_cell.angle_alpha   90.00
_cell.angle_beta   90.00
_cell.angle_gamma   90.00
#
_symmetry.space_group_name_H-M   'P 1'
#
loop_
_entity.id
_entity.type
_entity.pdbx_description
1 polymer ?
#
loop_
_entity_poly.entity_id
_entity_poly.type
_entity_poly.pdbx_seq_one_letter_code
_entity_poly.pdbx_strand_id
1 'polypeptide(L)'
;MIASVDLIEVVLALCLVTAALFCLFDRHLLRACSFFVAFTLCMALAWLTLAAPWLALMEGIIGALLTTPCFFYALGVFTPASEKLPSHDHFKEPLSRGVMRTLLALAWCLMVGAVVRFIFPAMVYSPTEHPLLLAGVVMVAAAMGAFAWHRHLVRRLLAFNVLGSGVFLLLAGLAGTDPQGQALITTALVVAWLGSLLGALVIRRLYRLEGENALLGSRGLKETRQ
;
A
#
# COMPACT_ATOMS: atom_id res chain seq x y z
N MET A 1 -11.36 29.28 -12.88
CA MET A 1 -11.64 27.84 -13.03
C MET A 1 -10.38 26.98 -13.02
N ILE A 2 -9.25 27.43 -13.57
CA ILE A 2 -7.98 26.68 -13.57
C ILE A 2 -7.40 26.54 -12.14
N ALA A 3 -7.28 27.66 -11.41
CA ALA A 3 -6.73 27.66 -10.03
C ALA A 3 -7.50 26.78 -9.01
N SER A 4 -8.80 26.54 -9.23
CA SER A 4 -9.60 25.69 -8.34
C SER A 4 -9.36 24.20 -8.58
N VAL A 5 -9.03 23.80 -9.82
CA VAL A 5 -8.72 22.40 -10.16
C VAL A 5 -7.36 22.03 -9.59
N ASP A 6 -6.36 22.90 -9.74
CA ASP A 6 -5.02 22.70 -9.18
C ASP A 6 -5.07 22.56 -7.64
N LEU A 7 -5.90 23.36 -6.96
CA LEU A 7 -6.08 23.27 -5.51
C LEU A 7 -6.68 21.92 -5.09
N ILE A 8 -7.68 21.42 -5.83
CA ILE A 8 -8.31 20.12 -5.55
C ILE A 8 -7.27 19.00 -5.68
N GLU A 9 -6.47 19.00 -6.75
CA GLU A 9 -5.46 17.96 -6.95
C GLU A 9 -4.37 18.00 -5.88
N VAL A 10 -3.92 19.19 -5.46
CA VAL A 10 -2.94 19.34 -4.37
C VAL A 10 -3.50 18.82 -3.04
N VAL A 11 -4.73 19.19 -2.69
CA VAL A 11 -5.39 18.70 -1.47
C VAL A 11 -5.54 17.18 -1.53
N LEU A 12 -5.94 16.65 -2.68
CA LEU A 12 -6.14 15.22 -2.86
C LEU A 12 -4.83 14.43 -2.80
N ALA A 13 -3.77 14.94 -3.42
CA ALA A 13 -2.42 14.40 -3.32
C ALA A 13 -1.94 14.35 -1.87
N LEU A 14 -2.16 15.42 -1.10
CA LEU A 14 -1.81 15.45 0.32
C LEU A 14 -2.64 14.44 1.14
N CYS A 15 -3.95 14.35 0.87
CA CYS A 15 -4.83 13.36 1.49
C CYS A 15 -4.38 11.93 1.18
N LEU A 16 -4.01 11.64 -0.07
CA LEU A 16 -3.50 10.33 -0.49
C LEU A 16 -2.21 9.96 0.24
N VAL A 17 -1.22 10.87 0.25
CA VAL A 17 0.06 10.64 0.92
C VAL A 17 -0.13 10.47 2.42
N THR A 18 -0.94 11.32 3.07
CA THR A 18 -1.18 11.22 4.51
C THR A 18 -1.91 9.92 4.86
N ALA A 19 -2.99 9.57 4.14
CA ALA A 19 -3.70 8.31 4.34
C ALA A 19 -2.79 7.08 4.09
N ALA A 20 -1.94 7.12 3.06
CA ALA A 20 -0.93 6.09 2.81
C ALA A 20 0.07 5.98 3.96
N LEU A 21 0.58 7.08 4.51
CA LEU A 21 1.49 7.05 5.64
C LEU A 21 0.83 6.50 6.91
N PHE A 22 -0.43 6.85 7.18
CA PHE A 22 -1.20 6.25 8.28
C PHE A 22 -1.39 4.75 8.05
N CYS A 23 -1.79 4.33 6.85
CA CYS A 23 -1.85 2.92 6.47
C CYS A 23 -0.52 2.21 6.78
N LEU A 24 0.59 2.78 6.34
CA LEU A 24 1.90 2.16 6.44
C LEU A 24 2.48 2.17 7.85
N PHE A 25 2.23 3.18 8.69
CA PHE A 25 2.97 3.36 9.96
C PHE A 25 2.10 3.30 11.22
N ASP A 26 0.78 3.23 11.13
CA ASP A 26 -0.08 3.21 12.32
C ASP A 26 0.10 1.96 13.19
N ARG A 27 0.38 2.17 14.49
CA ARG A 27 0.65 1.09 15.45
C ARG A 27 -0.50 0.08 15.57
N HIS A 28 -1.74 0.50 15.35
CA HIS A 28 -2.91 -0.37 15.44
C HIS A 28 -3.34 -0.85 14.05
N LEU A 29 -3.23 -2.14 13.79
CA LEU A 29 -3.52 -2.70 12.46
C LEU A 29 -4.98 -2.49 12.02
N LEU A 30 -5.93 -2.53 12.96
CA LEU A 30 -7.33 -2.23 12.66
C LEU A 30 -7.50 -0.78 12.18
N ARG A 31 -6.83 0.17 12.83
CA ARG A 31 -6.87 1.58 12.44
C ARG A 31 -6.19 1.81 11.09
N ALA A 32 -5.07 1.13 10.84
CA ALA A 32 -4.43 1.12 9.51
C ALA A 32 -5.37 0.61 8.41
N CYS A 33 -6.13 -0.47 8.66
CA CYS A 33 -7.13 -0.98 7.71
C CYS A 33 -8.30 0.00 7.51
N SER A 34 -8.74 0.69 8.56
CA SER A 34 -9.76 1.75 8.42
C SER A 34 -9.25 2.93 7.59
N PHE A 35 -8.00 3.36 7.77
CA PHE A 35 -7.39 4.39 6.93
C PHE A 35 -7.25 3.95 5.48
N PHE A 36 -7.14 2.65 5.21
CA PHE A 36 -7.10 2.13 3.85
C PHE A 36 -8.43 2.35 3.11
N VAL A 37 -9.57 2.30 3.80
CA VAL A 37 -10.87 2.70 3.20
C VAL A 37 -10.79 4.15 2.73
N ALA A 38 -10.39 5.07 3.60
CA ALA A 38 -10.26 6.48 3.26
C ALA A 38 -9.27 6.70 2.09
N PHE A 39 -8.16 5.97 2.10
CA PHE A 39 -7.18 5.99 1.03
C PHE A 39 -7.77 5.56 -0.34
N THR A 40 -8.51 4.45 -0.39
CA THR A 40 -9.16 3.99 -1.64
C THR A 40 -10.26 4.94 -2.12
N LEU A 41 -10.97 5.60 -1.21
CA LEU A 41 -11.92 6.66 -1.57
C LEU A 41 -11.22 7.90 -2.14
N CYS A 42 -10.09 8.31 -1.57
CA CYS A 42 -9.27 9.38 -2.14
C CYS A 42 -8.71 8.98 -3.52
N MET A 43 -8.30 7.73 -3.72
CA MET A 43 -7.89 7.22 -5.03
C MET A 43 -9.06 7.28 -6.02
N ALA A 44 -10.27 6.86 -5.61
CA ALA A 44 -11.47 6.98 -6.43
C ALA A 44 -11.76 8.42 -6.86
N LEU A 45 -11.60 9.39 -5.96
CA LEU A 45 -11.72 10.81 -6.31
C LEU A 45 -10.62 11.28 -7.27
N ALA A 46 -9.39 10.74 -7.15
CA ALA A 46 -8.28 11.10 -8.04
C ALA A 46 -8.53 10.57 -9.47
N TRP A 47 -9.15 9.40 -9.58
CA TRP A 47 -9.60 8.88 -10.87
C TRP A 47 -10.63 9.79 -11.55
N LEU A 48 -11.50 10.46 -10.77
CA LEU A 48 -12.46 11.43 -11.30
C LEU A 48 -11.78 12.70 -11.80
N THR A 49 -10.76 13.22 -11.11
CA THR A 49 -10.01 14.40 -11.60
C THR A 49 -9.24 14.10 -12.87
N LEU A 50 -8.79 12.85 -13.06
CA LEU A 50 -8.14 12.36 -14.28
C LEU A 50 -9.11 11.97 -15.41
N ALA A 51 -10.40 12.34 -15.29
CA ALA A 51 -11.45 12.01 -16.27
C ALA A 51 -11.59 10.49 -16.56
N ALA A 52 -11.34 9.65 -15.55
CA ALA A 52 -11.45 8.20 -15.63
C ALA A 52 -12.57 7.67 -14.70
N PRO A 53 -13.86 7.93 -15.00
CA PRO A 53 -14.98 7.57 -14.13
C PRO A 53 -15.13 6.05 -13.94
N TRP A 54 -14.74 5.27 -14.95
CA TRP A 54 -14.75 3.81 -14.85
C TRP A 54 -13.73 3.29 -13.83
N LEU A 55 -12.52 3.86 -13.83
CA LEU A 55 -11.49 3.53 -12.84
C LEU A 55 -11.93 3.96 -11.43
N ALA A 56 -12.60 5.11 -11.30
CA ALA A 56 -13.15 5.56 -10.03
C ALA A 56 -14.15 4.56 -9.44
N LEU A 57 -15.08 4.07 -10.27
CA LEU A 57 -16.06 3.07 -9.88
C LEU A 57 -15.38 1.75 -9.47
N MET A 58 -14.41 1.30 -10.27
CA MET A 58 -13.68 0.06 -10.01
C MET A 58 -12.84 0.15 -8.75
N GLU A 59 -12.14 1.25 -8.50
CA GLU A 59 -11.39 1.46 -7.26
C GLU A 59 -12.32 1.47 -6.04
N GLY A 60 -13.50 2.09 -6.15
CA GLY A 60 -14.50 2.07 -5.07
C GLY A 60 -14.96 0.64 -4.75
N ILE A 61 -15.34 -0.13 -5.76
CA ILE A 61 -15.80 -1.52 -5.58
C ILE A 61 -14.65 -2.42 -5.11
N ILE A 62 -13.54 -2.42 -5.85
CA ILE A 62 -12.44 -3.35 -5.64
C ILE A 62 -11.60 -2.95 -4.41
N GLY A 63 -11.28 -1.67 -4.24
CA GLY A 63 -10.48 -1.17 -3.14
C GLY A 63 -11.27 -1.10 -1.83
N ALA A 64 -12.29 -0.25 -1.79
CA ALA A 64 -13.03 0.01 -0.56
C ALA A 64 -13.92 -1.18 -0.16
N LEU A 65 -14.65 -1.78 -1.10
CA LEU A 65 -15.65 -2.82 -0.79
C LEU A 65 -15.10 -4.25 -0.80
N LEU A 66 -14.09 -4.58 -1.60
CA LEU A 66 -13.60 -5.97 -1.71
C LEU A 66 -12.23 -6.21 -1.05
N THR A 67 -11.27 -5.32 -1.27
CA THR A 67 -9.89 -5.46 -0.74
C THR A 67 -9.85 -5.18 0.76
N THR A 68 -10.57 -4.16 1.23
CA THR A 68 -10.54 -3.79 2.64
C THR A 68 -11.11 -4.89 3.57
N PRO A 69 -12.24 -5.54 3.25
CA PRO A 69 -12.70 -6.70 4.02
C PRO A 69 -11.71 -7.87 4.04
N CYS A 70 -10.87 -8.03 3.00
CA CYS A 70 -9.80 -9.05 3.04
C CYS A 70 -8.81 -8.78 4.18
N PHE A 71 -8.48 -7.51 4.46
CA PHE A 71 -7.62 -7.16 5.60
C PHE A 71 -8.30 -7.41 6.96
N PHE A 72 -9.56 -7.01 7.10
CA PHE A 72 -10.34 -7.30 8.31
C PHE A 72 -10.51 -8.80 8.55
N TYR A 73 -10.70 -9.55 7.47
CA TYR A 73 -10.68 -11.00 7.51
C TYR A 73 -9.31 -11.49 7.97
N ALA A 74 -8.19 -11.04 7.40
CA ALA A 74 -6.86 -11.46 7.83
C ALA A 74 -6.58 -11.20 9.32
N LEU A 75 -7.16 -10.13 9.90
CA LEU A 75 -7.01 -9.75 11.31
C LEU A 75 -7.89 -10.55 12.29
N GLY A 76 -8.77 -11.42 11.81
CA GLY A 76 -9.59 -12.23 12.71
C GLY A 76 -10.90 -11.57 13.16
N VAL A 77 -11.28 -10.41 12.62
CA VAL A 77 -12.45 -9.64 13.10
C VAL A 77 -13.76 -10.42 12.95
N PHE A 78 -13.90 -11.19 11.88
CA PHE A 78 -15.10 -11.97 11.57
C PHE A 78 -15.08 -13.42 12.10
N THR A 79 -14.12 -13.77 12.97
CA THR A 79 -13.96 -15.16 13.48
C THR A 79 -14.11 -15.26 14.98
N PRO A 80 -14.54 -16.44 15.50
CA PRO A 80 -14.77 -16.65 16.91
C PRO A 80 -13.51 -16.39 17.74
N ALA A 81 -13.72 -15.96 19.00
CA ALA A 81 -12.73 -15.33 19.86
C ALA A 81 -11.43 -16.13 20.14
N SER A 82 -11.38 -17.42 19.79
CA SER A 82 -10.20 -18.27 19.99
C SER A 82 -9.09 -18.11 18.94
N GLU A 83 -9.33 -17.40 17.82
CA GLU A 83 -8.37 -17.27 16.69
C GLU A 83 -7.96 -15.81 16.39
N LYS A 84 -8.03 -14.90 17.37
CA LYS A 84 -7.64 -13.49 17.13
C LYS A 84 -6.12 -13.36 17.04
N LEU A 85 -5.60 -12.76 15.97
CA LEU A 85 -4.18 -12.40 15.88
C LEU A 85 -3.83 -11.35 16.95
N PRO A 86 -2.64 -11.40 17.56
CA PRO A 86 -2.17 -10.33 18.44
C PRO A 86 -2.11 -8.99 17.69
N SER A 87 -2.81 -7.99 18.23
CA SER A 87 -3.04 -6.67 17.60
C SER A 87 -1.84 -5.71 17.71
N HIS A 88 -0.75 -6.12 18.37
CA HIS A 88 0.40 -5.25 18.68
C HIS A 88 1.73 -5.83 18.20
N ASP A 89 2.54 -4.97 17.57
CA ASP A 89 3.90 -5.26 17.10
C ASP A 89 4.90 -4.97 18.24
N HIS A 90 5.03 -5.89 19.19
CA HIS A 90 6.06 -5.81 20.24
C HIS A 90 7.27 -6.67 19.85
N PHE A 91 8.16 -6.12 19.03
CA PHE A 91 9.44 -6.77 18.74
C PHE A 91 10.63 -5.80 18.80
N LYS A 92 11.65 -6.16 19.59
CA LYS A 92 12.96 -5.49 19.60
C LYS A 92 13.91 -6.27 18.67
N GLU A 93 14.36 -5.66 17.57
CA GLU A 93 15.30 -6.29 16.64
C GLU A 93 16.76 -6.24 17.15
N PRO A 94 17.61 -7.23 16.78
CA PRO A 94 19.06 -7.06 16.85
C PRO A 94 19.53 -6.10 15.75
N LEU A 95 20.37 -5.12 16.14
CA LEU A 95 20.82 -3.97 15.34
C LEU A 95 21.23 -4.31 13.88
N SER A 96 21.92 -5.45 13.67
CA SER A 96 22.47 -5.86 12.37
C SER A 96 21.42 -6.11 11.27
N ARG A 97 20.24 -6.65 11.62
CA ARG A 97 19.18 -6.93 10.62
C ARG A 97 18.37 -5.67 10.26
N GLY A 98 18.23 -4.74 11.20
CA GLY A 98 17.69 -3.41 10.93
C GLY A 98 18.58 -2.64 9.94
N VAL A 99 19.90 -2.70 10.11
CA VAL A 99 20.86 -2.03 9.20
C VAL A 99 20.74 -2.53 7.76
N MET A 100 20.72 -3.85 7.53
CA MET A 100 20.56 -4.40 6.17
C MET A 100 19.25 -3.91 5.51
N ARG A 101 18.17 -3.82 6.29
CA ARG A 101 16.87 -3.32 5.81
C ARG A 101 16.89 -1.81 5.54
N THR A 102 17.56 -1.02 6.39
CA THR A 102 17.76 0.40 6.12
C THR A 102 18.55 0.62 4.84
N LEU A 103 19.60 -0.18 4.59
CA LEU A 103 20.41 -0.09 3.39
C LEU A 103 19.60 -0.45 2.14
N LEU A 104 18.78 -1.51 2.20
CA LEU A 104 17.87 -1.87 1.11
C LEU A 104 16.84 -0.77 0.85
N ALA A 105 16.26 -0.17 1.89
CA ALA A 105 15.32 0.94 1.75
C ALA A 105 15.99 2.20 1.17
N LEU A 106 17.22 2.52 1.60
CA LEU A 106 18.02 3.63 1.08
C LEU A 106 18.39 3.41 -0.39
N ALA A 107 18.86 2.20 -0.73
CA ALA A 107 19.15 1.82 -2.11
C ALA A 107 17.90 1.92 -2.99
N TRP A 108 16.74 1.50 -2.48
CA TRP A 108 15.47 1.65 -3.18
C TRP A 108 15.07 3.12 -3.38
N CYS A 109 15.14 3.95 -2.35
CA CYS A 109 14.85 5.38 -2.47
C CYS A 109 15.76 6.07 -3.49
N LEU A 110 17.05 5.74 -3.49
CA LEU A 110 18.00 6.23 -4.48
C LEU A 110 17.63 5.77 -5.90
N MET A 111 17.26 4.50 -6.06
CA MET A 111 16.84 3.95 -7.35
C MET A 111 15.57 4.63 -7.87
N VAL A 112 14.54 4.81 -7.02
CA VAL A 112 13.31 5.53 -7.39
C VAL A 112 13.62 6.98 -7.76
N GLY A 113 14.45 7.67 -6.99
CA GLY A 113 14.89 9.03 -7.31
C GLY A 113 15.60 9.13 -8.66
N ALA A 114 16.47 8.16 -8.96
CA ALA A 114 17.12 8.06 -10.27
C ALA A 114 16.10 7.82 -11.40
N VAL A 115 15.20 6.85 -11.24
CA VAL A 115 14.15 6.54 -12.21
C VAL A 115 13.27 7.76 -12.49
N VAL A 116 12.83 8.48 -11.45
CA VAL A 116 12.04 9.71 -11.61
C VAL A 116 12.82 10.76 -12.40
N ARG A 117 14.11 10.93 -12.13
CA ARG A 117 14.94 11.89 -12.87
C ARG A 117 15.15 11.53 -14.34
N PHE A 118 15.22 10.24 -14.67
CA PHE A 118 15.40 9.80 -16.05
C PHE A 118 14.09 9.71 -16.85
N ILE A 119 13.00 9.23 -16.24
CA ILE A 119 11.71 9.03 -16.91
C ILE A 119 10.88 10.32 -16.92
N PHE A 120 10.96 11.13 -15.86
CA PHE A 120 10.18 12.34 -15.71
C PHE A 120 11.07 13.56 -15.46
N PRO A 121 11.96 13.93 -16.40
CA PRO A 121 12.84 15.07 -16.23
C PRO A 121 12.03 16.35 -15.96
N ALA A 122 10.84 16.48 -16.56
CA ALA A 122 9.92 17.60 -16.34
C ALA A 122 9.40 17.71 -14.89
N MET A 123 9.12 16.59 -14.21
CA MET A 123 8.70 16.61 -12.79
C MET A 123 9.82 17.10 -11.86
N VAL A 124 11.09 16.81 -12.19
CA VAL A 124 12.21 17.23 -11.33
C VAL A 124 12.39 18.75 -11.34
N TYR A 125 12.03 19.42 -12.43
CA TYR A 125 12.16 20.87 -12.56
C TYR A 125 10.90 21.63 -12.13
N SER A 126 9.71 21.02 -12.23
CA SER A 126 8.43 21.64 -11.83
C SER A 126 7.52 20.66 -11.07
N PRO A 127 7.84 20.33 -9.80
CA PRO A 127 7.10 19.32 -9.03
C PRO A 127 5.66 19.73 -8.66
N THR A 128 5.34 21.03 -8.72
CA THR A 128 4.03 21.58 -8.39
C THR A 128 3.00 21.43 -9.50
N GLU A 129 3.44 21.19 -10.74
CA GLU A 129 2.55 21.09 -11.91
C GLU A 129 1.78 19.76 -11.96
N HIS A 130 2.27 18.72 -11.27
CA HIS A 130 1.69 17.38 -11.31
C HIS A 130 1.61 16.76 -9.90
N PRO A 131 0.76 17.31 -9.01
CA PRO A 131 0.70 16.91 -7.60
C PRO A 131 0.32 15.43 -7.40
N LEU A 132 -0.57 14.88 -8.23
CA LEU A 132 -0.97 13.46 -8.17
C LEU A 132 0.15 12.50 -8.59
N LEU A 133 0.93 12.85 -9.62
CA LEU A 133 2.10 12.05 -10.02
C LEU A 133 3.16 12.05 -8.91
N LEU A 134 3.41 13.20 -8.29
CA LEU A 134 4.32 13.29 -7.15
C LEU A 134 3.82 12.43 -5.97
N ALA A 135 2.53 12.46 -5.66
CA ALA A 135 1.93 11.59 -4.66
C ALA A 135 2.18 10.10 -4.99
N GLY A 136 1.98 9.70 -6.25
CA GLY A 136 2.28 8.34 -6.71
C GLY A 136 3.73 7.92 -6.45
N VAL A 137 4.70 8.78 -6.76
CA VAL A 137 6.13 8.53 -6.49
C VAL A 137 6.38 8.35 -4.99
N VAL A 138 5.87 9.27 -4.17
CA VAL A 138 6.05 9.24 -2.71
C VAL A 138 5.43 7.96 -2.13
N MET A 139 4.23 7.59 -2.59
CA MET A 139 3.55 6.37 -2.18
C MET A 139 4.34 5.12 -2.54
N VAL A 140 4.84 5.00 -3.78
CA VAL A 140 5.65 3.84 -4.20
C VAL A 140 6.93 3.73 -3.38
N ALA A 141 7.62 4.85 -3.14
CA ALA A 141 8.85 4.88 -2.35
C ALA A 141 8.57 4.48 -0.88
N ALA A 142 7.59 5.12 -0.24
CA ALA A 142 7.23 4.85 1.15
C ALA A 142 6.73 3.43 1.35
N ALA A 143 5.86 2.94 0.46
CA ALA A 143 5.26 1.62 0.55
C ALA A 143 6.29 0.50 0.34
N MET A 144 7.23 0.65 -0.60
CA MET A 144 8.31 -0.33 -0.74
C MET A 144 9.22 -0.34 0.50
N GLY A 145 9.60 0.84 1.00
CA GLY A 145 10.41 0.95 2.22
C GLY A 145 9.71 0.27 3.41
N ALA A 146 8.41 0.52 3.58
CA ALA A 146 7.58 -0.11 4.59
C ALA A 146 7.45 -1.63 4.37
N PHE A 147 7.28 -2.08 3.13
CA PHE A 147 7.20 -3.50 2.78
C PHE A 147 8.48 -4.27 3.14
N ALA A 148 9.65 -3.65 2.94
CA ALA A 148 10.95 -4.22 3.31
C ALA A 148 11.20 -4.20 4.83
N TRP A 149 10.67 -3.18 5.53
CA TRP A 149 10.84 -3.02 6.97
C TRP A 149 9.94 -3.95 7.79
N HIS A 150 8.64 -4.02 7.44
CA HIS A 150 7.64 -4.69 8.24
C HIS A 150 7.75 -6.21 8.18
N ARG A 151 7.61 -6.85 9.35
CA ARG A 151 7.60 -8.32 9.49
C ARG A 151 6.18 -8.86 9.46
N HIS A 152 5.25 -8.15 10.09
CA HIS A 152 3.85 -8.56 10.16
C HIS A 152 3.26 -8.70 8.75
N LEU A 153 2.74 -9.89 8.43
CA LEU A 153 2.32 -10.22 7.07
C LEU A 153 1.15 -9.34 6.59
N VAL A 154 0.19 -9.00 7.45
CA VAL A 154 -0.90 -8.07 7.10
C VAL A 154 -0.34 -6.68 6.74
N ARG A 155 0.72 -6.24 7.42
CA ARG A 155 1.34 -4.94 7.19
C ARG A 155 2.12 -4.91 5.88
N ARG A 156 2.76 -6.03 5.54
CA ARG A 156 3.35 -6.24 4.21
C ARG A 156 2.28 -6.30 3.12
N LEU A 157 1.15 -6.95 3.38
CA LEU A 157 0.05 -7.01 2.41
C LEU A 157 -0.56 -5.62 2.16
N LEU A 158 -0.72 -4.82 3.22
CA LEU A 158 -1.20 -3.44 3.15
C LEU A 158 -0.18 -2.54 2.41
N ALA A 159 1.11 -2.67 2.73
CA ALA A 159 2.17 -1.96 2.01
C ALA A 159 2.24 -2.36 0.53
N PHE A 160 2.04 -3.63 0.19
CA PHE A 160 1.96 -4.08 -1.20
C PHE A 160 0.78 -3.43 -1.95
N ASN A 161 -0.37 -3.27 -1.30
CA ASN A 161 -1.52 -2.59 -1.90
C ASN A 161 -1.27 -1.10 -2.10
N VAL A 162 -0.73 -0.39 -1.10
CA VAL A 162 -0.37 1.03 -1.25
C VAL A 162 0.66 1.22 -2.36
N LEU A 163 1.63 0.31 -2.48
CA LEU A 163 2.61 0.31 -3.57
C LEU A 163 1.92 0.15 -4.94
N GLY A 164 1.03 -0.83 -5.07
CA GLY A 164 0.26 -1.06 -6.29
C GLY A 164 -0.56 0.16 -6.70
N SER A 165 -1.31 0.75 -5.76
CA SER A 165 -2.09 1.97 -6.00
C SER A 165 -1.21 3.16 -6.43
N GLY A 166 -0.01 3.29 -5.86
CA GLY A 166 0.96 4.31 -6.29
C GLY A 166 1.43 4.09 -7.73
N VAL A 167 1.71 2.85 -8.13
CA VAL A 167 2.04 2.50 -9.53
C VAL A 167 0.86 2.79 -10.45
N PHE A 168 -0.36 2.45 -10.06
CA PHE A 168 -1.56 2.74 -10.86
C PHE A 168 -1.76 4.24 -11.07
N LEU A 169 -1.55 5.06 -10.03
CA LEU A 169 -1.63 6.51 -10.15
C LEU A 169 -0.58 7.09 -11.12
N LEU A 170 0.64 6.55 -11.12
CA LEU A 170 1.68 6.95 -12.06
C LEU A 170 1.33 6.56 -13.51
N LEU A 171 0.86 5.32 -13.72
CA LEU A 171 0.43 4.85 -15.03
C LEU A 171 -0.77 5.65 -15.55
N ALA A 172 -1.68 6.05 -14.66
CA ALA A 172 -2.83 6.87 -14.99
C ALA A 172 -2.47 8.27 -15.47
N GLY A 173 -1.60 8.95 -14.72
CA GLY A 173 -1.14 10.29 -15.11
C GLY A 173 -0.37 10.26 -16.43
N LEU A 174 0.26 9.12 -16.77
CA LEU A 174 0.90 8.89 -18.07
C LEU A 174 -0.08 8.55 -19.20
N ALA A 175 -1.06 7.67 -18.94
CA ALA A 175 -2.03 7.22 -19.93
C ALA A 175 -3.08 8.29 -20.26
N GLY A 176 -3.38 9.17 -19.30
CA GLY A 176 -4.44 10.17 -19.42
C GLY A 176 -5.80 9.51 -19.68
N THR A 177 -6.51 10.00 -20.69
CA THR A 177 -7.84 9.49 -21.07
C THR A 177 -7.78 8.33 -22.07
N ASP A 178 -6.59 7.77 -22.36
CA ASP A 178 -6.44 6.66 -23.28
C ASP A 178 -7.20 5.41 -22.79
N PRO A 179 -8.16 4.88 -23.57
CA PRO A 179 -8.94 3.71 -23.18
C PRO A 179 -8.09 2.46 -22.95
N GLN A 180 -7.00 2.28 -23.69
CA GLN A 180 -6.14 1.09 -23.58
C GLN A 180 -5.38 1.12 -22.25
N GLY A 181 -4.78 2.26 -21.90
CA GLY A 181 -4.17 2.47 -20.59
C GLY A 181 -5.14 2.25 -19.43
N GLN A 182 -6.35 2.79 -19.52
CA GLN A 182 -7.38 2.59 -18.48
C GLN A 182 -7.81 1.12 -18.35
N ALA A 183 -7.90 0.38 -19.45
CA ALA A 183 -8.20 -1.05 -19.42
C ALA A 183 -7.09 -1.86 -18.72
N LEU A 184 -5.82 -1.57 -19.03
CA LEU A 184 -4.68 -2.22 -18.37
C LEU A 184 -4.66 -1.95 -16.86
N ILE A 185 -4.92 -0.70 -16.45
CA ILE A 185 -5.02 -0.34 -15.03
C ILE A 185 -6.17 -1.09 -14.37
N THR A 186 -7.33 -1.18 -15.02
CA THR A 186 -8.49 -1.94 -14.49
C THR A 186 -8.15 -3.41 -14.30
N THR A 187 -7.48 -4.05 -15.26
CA THR A 187 -7.02 -5.44 -15.13
C THR A 187 -6.05 -5.59 -13.95
N ALA A 188 -5.14 -4.64 -13.80
CA ALA A 188 -4.17 -4.67 -12.70
C ALA A 188 -4.84 -4.47 -11.32
N LEU A 189 -5.90 -3.66 -11.22
CA LEU A 189 -6.74 -3.56 -10.01
C LEU A 189 -7.33 -4.92 -9.62
N VAL A 190 -7.90 -5.65 -10.60
CA VAL A 190 -8.48 -6.98 -10.35
C VAL A 190 -7.41 -7.95 -9.86
N VAL A 191 -6.23 -7.95 -10.49
CA VAL A 191 -5.09 -8.79 -10.07
C VAL A 191 -4.62 -8.43 -8.66
N ALA A 192 -4.54 -7.14 -8.32
CA ALA A 192 -4.16 -6.68 -6.99
C ALA A 192 -5.16 -7.13 -5.92
N TRP A 193 -6.47 -7.09 -6.22
CA TRP A 193 -7.50 -7.60 -5.33
C TRP A 193 -7.40 -9.12 -5.13
N LEU A 194 -7.24 -9.89 -6.19
CA LEU A 194 -7.05 -11.34 -6.09
C LEU A 194 -5.80 -11.68 -5.26
N GLY A 195 -4.71 -10.92 -5.45
CA GLY A 195 -3.51 -11.02 -4.63
C GLY A 195 -3.75 -10.72 -3.16
N SER A 196 -4.60 -9.72 -2.86
CA SER A 196 -4.99 -9.37 -1.49
C SER A 196 -5.86 -10.44 -0.83
N LEU A 197 -6.81 -11.00 -1.56
CA LEU A 197 -7.64 -12.11 -1.10
C LEU A 197 -6.78 -13.34 -0.81
N LEU A 198 -5.91 -13.73 -1.75
CA LEU A 198 -4.97 -14.82 -1.56
C LEU A 198 -4.05 -14.56 -0.36
N GLY A 199 -3.49 -13.36 -0.25
CA GLY A 199 -2.65 -12.95 0.88
C GLY A 199 -3.37 -13.09 2.21
N ALA A 200 -4.61 -12.62 2.31
CA ALA A 200 -5.43 -12.75 3.51
C ALA A 200 -5.70 -14.22 3.88
N LEU A 201 -6.04 -15.06 2.90
CA LEU A 201 -6.27 -16.50 3.10
C LEU A 201 -5.00 -17.23 3.54
N VAL A 202 -3.85 -16.91 2.94
CA VAL A 202 -2.55 -17.50 3.29
C VAL A 202 -2.15 -17.09 4.71
N ILE A 203 -2.27 -15.81 5.06
CA ILE A 203 -1.98 -15.32 6.42
C ILE A 203 -2.80 -16.09 7.46
N ARG A 204 -4.09 -16.24 7.22
CA ARG A 204 -5.00 -17.02 8.06
C ARG A 204 -4.62 -18.49 8.16
N ARG A 205 -4.31 -19.11 7.02
CA ARG A 205 -3.92 -20.53 6.97
C ARG A 205 -2.61 -20.77 7.73
N LEU A 206 -1.62 -19.89 7.56
CA LEU A 206 -0.36 -19.95 8.28
C LEU A 206 -0.58 -19.78 9.79
N TYR A 207 -1.39 -18.80 10.19
CA TYR A 207 -1.73 -18.60 11.59
C TYR A 207 -2.39 -19.83 12.22
N ARG A 208 -3.29 -20.51 11.51
CA ARG A 208 -3.96 -21.73 12.00
C ARG A 208 -3.01 -22.93 12.08
N LEU A 209 -2.02 -23.04 11.19
CA LEU A 209 -1.10 -24.17 11.13
C LEU A 209 0.06 -24.04 12.11
N GLU A 210 0.59 -22.84 12.30
CA GLU A 210 1.83 -22.59 13.05
C GLU A 210 1.60 -21.77 14.33
N GLY A 211 0.36 -21.32 14.60
CA GLY A 211 0.02 -20.47 15.73
C GLY A 211 0.73 -19.11 15.67
N GLU A 212 1.05 -18.52 16.82
CA GLU A 212 1.84 -17.28 16.89
C GLU A 212 3.26 -17.44 16.30
N ASN A 213 3.79 -18.66 16.21
CA ASN A 213 5.11 -18.94 15.63
C ASN A 213 5.16 -18.71 14.10
N ALA A 214 4.01 -18.69 13.42
CA ALA A 214 3.92 -18.34 11.99
C ALA A 214 4.31 -16.89 11.71
N LEU A 215 3.98 -16.00 12.66
CA LEU A 215 4.32 -14.58 12.60
C LEU A 215 5.78 -14.35 13.04
N LEU A 216 6.40 -15.32 13.72
CA LEU A 216 7.75 -15.26 14.31
C LEU A 216 8.89 -15.63 13.35
N GLY A 217 8.61 -16.27 12.21
CA GLY A 217 9.65 -16.63 11.24
C GLY A 217 10.74 -17.53 11.84
N SER A 218 10.46 -18.83 11.95
CA SER A 218 11.44 -19.93 12.12
C SER A 218 12.67 -19.61 13.00
N ARG A 219 12.49 -19.54 14.33
CA ARG A 219 13.57 -19.91 15.28
C ARG A 219 13.20 -20.14 16.75
N GLY A 220 11.92 -20.30 17.11
CA GLY A 220 11.56 -20.72 18.49
C GLY A 220 11.96 -22.17 18.84
N LEU A 221 12.37 -22.97 17.86
CA LEU A 221 12.64 -24.42 18.02
C LEU A 221 14.11 -24.79 18.25
N LYS A 222 15.03 -23.80 18.33
CA LYS A 222 16.47 -24.08 18.51
C LYS A 222 17.03 -23.84 19.91
N GLU A 223 16.30 -23.21 20.83
CA GLU A 223 16.83 -22.92 22.19
C GLU A 223 16.33 -23.86 23.28
N THR A 224 15.31 -24.69 23.04
CA THR A 224 14.82 -25.67 24.03
C THR A 224 15.54 -27.03 23.98
N ARG A 225 16.67 -27.11 23.26
CA ARG A 225 17.45 -28.34 23.11
C ARG A 225 18.95 -28.10 23.34
N GLN A 226 19.28 -27.44 24.45
CA GLN A 226 20.59 -27.55 25.11
C GLN A 226 20.38 -27.62 26.61
#